data_AF-A0A957CCE5-F1
#
_entry.id   AF-A0A957CCE5-F1
#
_cell.length_a   1.000
_cell.length_b   1.000
_cell.length_c   1.000
_cell.angle_alpha   90.00
_cell.angle_beta   90.00
_cell.angle_gamma   90.00
#
_symmetry.space_group_name_H-M   'P 1'
#
loop_
_entity.id
_entity.type
_entity.pdbx_description
1 polymer ?
#
loop_
_entity_poly.entity_id
_entity_poly.type
_entity_poly.pdbx_seq_one_letter_code
_entity_poly.pdbx_strand_id
1 'polypeptide(L)'
;MNPNRSNPPTPSAILAGLLPFLLVGLMFTLKGINYHTPIPLMSDGMGAYLVGLIFLTVGLGVGWAKGFPRWSYAYLGGVLIHSQWLSGVVTVGYRLFGYTFGHEEWGWRGWLPLLVLTAVMLLLARSFKPLGQMIQGIKQDWTLLSFALFAALSWLLLSVAYDGKTWYDQTVFLPLNLLLQTLIITGGAFFYLRLSRPWPRVLLLSLVIILTVPVSALLTTLAGYSGATTTAVGRIVLPFVWLGYASVPLWPGIVISFWRRFAVK
;
A
#
# COMPACT_ATOMS: atom_id res chain seq x y z
N MET A 1 -3.36 30.47 -6.37
CA MET A 1 -2.47 29.84 -5.37
C MET A 1 -3.37 29.22 -4.30
N ASN A 2 -3.29 27.90 -4.05
CA ASN A 2 -4.23 27.26 -3.11
C ASN A 2 -3.78 27.55 -1.66
N PRO A 3 -4.53 28.32 -0.86
CA PRO A 3 -4.10 28.80 0.47
C PRO A 3 -3.82 27.67 1.46
N ASN A 4 -4.24 26.44 1.17
CA ASN A 4 -3.96 25.26 1.99
C ASN A 4 -2.53 24.67 1.84
N ARG A 5 -1.62 25.31 1.09
CA ARG A 5 -0.24 24.82 0.92
C ARG A 5 0.74 25.26 2.03
N SER A 6 0.42 26.26 2.85
CA SER A 6 1.36 26.83 3.82
C SER A 6 1.29 26.21 5.21
N ASN A 7 0.17 25.60 5.59
CA ASN A 7 0.03 25.10 6.96
C ASN A 7 0.60 23.68 7.07
N PRO A 8 1.50 23.42 8.04
CA PRO A 8 1.97 22.08 8.29
C PRO A 8 0.78 21.17 8.63
N PRO A 9 0.80 19.89 8.21
CA PRO A 9 -0.28 18.97 8.56
C PRO A 9 -0.37 18.81 10.07
N THR A 10 -1.60 18.79 10.58
CA THR A 10 -1.86 18.55 12.00
C THR A 10 -1.36 17.16 12.41
N PRO A 11 -0.99 16.94 13.69
CA PRO A 11 -0.57 15.62 14.17
C PRO A 11 -1.58 14.51 13.86
N SER A 12 -2.88 14.80 13.94
CA SER A 12 -3.96 13.86 13.61
C SER A 12 -4.01 13.51 12.12
N ALA A 13 -3.73 14.46 11.23
CA ALA A 13 -3.64 14.21 9.79
C ALA A 13 -2.41 13.35 9.44
N ILE A 14 -1.29 13.57 10.14
CA ILE A 14 -0.11 12.72 10.00
C ILE A 14 -0.45 11.30 10.44
N LEU A 15 -0.95 11.13 11.67
CA LEU A 15 -1.30 9.82 12.22
C LEU A 15 -2.27 9.07 11.30
N ALA A 16 -3.32 9.75 10.82
CA ALA A 16 -4.28 9.17 9.87
C ALA A 16 -3.58 8.64 8.61
N GLY A 17 -2.59 9.35 8.07
CA GLY A 17 -1.82 8.91 6.91
C GLY A 17 -0.81 7.79 7.18
N LEU A 18 -0.41 7.57 8.43
CA LEU A 18 0.48 6.48 8.84
C LEU A 18 -0.25 5.17 9.12
N LEU A 19 -1.48 5.24 9.61
CA LEU A 19 -2.29 4.07 9.96
C LEU A 19 -2.37 2.98 8.87
N PRO A 20 -2.58 3.27 7.57
CA PRO A 20 -2.66 2.20 6.58
C PRO A 20 -1.34 1.44 6.44
N PHE A 21 -0.19 2.05 6.72
CA PHE A 21 1.10 1.37 6.68
C PHE A 21 1.35 0.57 7.96
N LEU A 22 1.07 1.19 9.12
CA LEU A 22 1.27 0.58 10.43
C LEU A 22 0.40 -0.66 10.62
N LEU A 23 -0.90 -0.56 10.33
CA LEU A 23 -1.84 -1.67 10.57
C LEU A 23 -1.59 -2.83 9.63
N VAL A 24 -1.30 -2.54 8.37
CA VAL A 24 -0.97 -3.56 7.37
C VAL A 24 0.34 -4.25 7.70
N GLY A 25 1.38 -3.47 7.97
CA GLY A 25 2.67 -3.99 8.34
C GLY A 25 2.64 -4.79 9.65
N LEU A 26 1.89 -4.32 10.65
CA LEU A 26 1.64 -5.06 11.88
C LEU A 26 0.89 -6.35 11.61
N MET A 27 -0.14 -6.34 10.75
CA MET A 27 -0.87 -7.55 10.36
C MET A 27 0.06 -8.59 9.75
N PHE A 28 0.93 -8.19 8.80
CA PHE A 28 1.94 -9.10 8.22
C PHE A 28 2.94 -9.60 9.26
N THR A 29 3.42 -8.70 10.13
CA THR A 29 4.34 -9.06 11.22
C THR A 29 3.72 -10.08 12.17
N LEU A 30 2.49 -9.83 12.64
CA LEU A 30 1.74 -10.74 13.50
C LEU A 30 1.46 -12.08 12.82
N LYS A 31 1.17 -12.09 11.51
CA LYS A 31 1.07 -13.33 10.73
C LYS A 31 2.40 -14.09 10.67
N GLY A 32 3.52 -13.39 10.63
CA GLY A 32 4.85 -13.98 10.75
C GLY A 32 5.10 -14.61 12.13
N ILE A 33 4.53 -14.05 13.20
CA ILE A 33 4.62 -14.57 14.57
C ILE A 33 3.66 -15.75 14.79
N ASN A 34 2.40 -15.60 14.38
CA ASN A 34 1.30 -16.55 14.62
C ASN A 34 1.42 -17.87 13.87
N TYR A 35 2.50 -18.08 13.10
CA TYR A 35 2.83 -19.40 12.59
C TYR A 35 2.96 -20.45 13.70
N HIS A 36 3.23 -20.02 14.95
CA HIS A 36 3.39 -20.91 16.10
C HIS A 36 2.20 -20.93 17.08
N THR A 37 1.21 -20.05 16.92
CA THR A 37 0.06 -19.95 17.85
C THR A 37 -1.23 -19.65 17.10
N PRO A 38 -2.16 -20.61 16.96
CA PRO A 38 -3.40 -20.41 16.22
C PRO A 38 -4.32 -19.45 16.98
N ILE A 39 -4.32 -18.18 16.59
CA ILE A 39 -5.40 -17.25 16.95
C ILE A 39 -6.53 -17.46 15.94
N PRO A 40 -7.76 -17.82 16.35
CA PRO A 40 -8.85 -18.22 15.42
C PRO A 40 -9.22 -17.16 14.38
N LEU A 41 -9.05 -15.87 14.69
CA LEU A 41 -9.33 -14.79 13.72
C LEU A 41 -8.24 -14.65 12.64
N MET A 42 -7.06 -15.23 12.87
CA MET A 42 -5.89 -15.14 11.99
C MET A 42 -5.51 -16.49 11.34
N SER A 43 -6.07 -17.61 11.81
CA SER A 43 -5.76 -18.96 11.30
C SER A 43 -6.06 -19.12 9.81
N ASP A 44 -7.14 -18.50 9.33
CA ASP A 44 -7.62 -18.71 7.97
C ASP A 44 -7.00 -17.71 6.97
N GLY A 45 -6.18 -16.77 7.45
CA GLY A 45 -5.51 -15.74 6.65
C GLY A 45 -6.43 -14.69 6.04
N MET A 46 -7.58 -15.10 5.50
CA MET A 46 -8.57 -14.29 4.78
C MET A 46 -9.28 -13.28 5.68
N GLY A 47 -9.62 -13.66 6.92
CA GLY A 47 -10.28 -12.75 7.87
C GLY A 47 -9.47 -11.47 8.12
N ALA A 48 -8.17 -11.61 8.33
CA ALA A 48 -7.27 -10.46 8.52
C ALA A 48 -7.21 -9.55 7.28
N TYR A 49 -7.21 -10.13 6.06
CA TYR A 49 -7.23 -9.36 4.83
C TYR A 49 -8.54 -8.59 4.68
N LEU A 50 -9.70 -9.23 4.93
CA LEU A 50 -11.01 -8.56 4.89
C LEU A 50 -11.12 -7.42 5.91
N VAL A 51 -10.63 -7.61 7.15
CA VAL A 51 -10.56 -6.54 8.15
C VAL A 51 -9.68 -5.39 7.66
N GLY A 52 -8.53 -5.70 7.08
CA GLY A 52 -7.65 -4.71 6.45
C GLY A 52 -8.35 -3.92 5.33
N LEU A 53 -9.09 -4.60 4.46
CA LEU A 53 -9.86 -3.98 3.37
C LEU A 53 -10.96 -3.07 3.91
N ILE A 54 -11.71 -3.52 4.92
CA ILE A 54 -12.74 -2.70 5.58
C ILE A 54 -12.10 -1.46 6.19
N PHE A 55 -11.00 -1.60 6.92
CA PHE A 55 -10.27 -0.48 7.50
C PHE A 55 -9.84 0.53 6.43
N LEU A 56 -9.22 0.04 5.34
CA LEU A 56 -8.75 0.89 4.24
C LEU A 56 -9.92 1.62 3.56
N THR A 57 -11.04 0.93 3.36
CA THR A 57 -12.26 1.47 2.74
C THR A 57 -12.92 2.52 3.62
N VAL A 58 -13.04 2.27 4.93
CA VAL A 58 -13.58 3.24 5.90
C VAL A 58 -12.69 4.49 5.95
N GLY A 59 -11.36 4.33 6.03
CA GLY A 59 -10.44 5.46 6.01
C GLY A 59 -10.50 6.28 4.72
N LEU A 60 -10.68 5.63 3.57
CA LEU A 60 -10.94 6.29 2.29
C LEU A 60 -12.27 7.06 2.32
N GLY A 61 -13.33 6.47 2.89
CA GLY A 61 -14.62 7.13 3.10
C GLY A 61 -14.52 8.39 3.96
N VAL A 62 -13.78 8.34 5.07
CA VAL A 62 -13.50 9.51 5.91
C VAL A 62 -12.72 10.58 5.13
N GLY A 63 -11.75 10.14 4.31
CA GLY A 63 -11.00 11.03 3.42
C GLY A 63 -11.90 11.73 2.40
N TRP A 64 -12.79 10.97 1.76
CA TRP A 64 -13.77 11.47 0.81
C TRP A 64 -14.72 12.47 1.46
N ALA A 65 -15.26 12.17 2.64
CA ALA A 65 -16.11 13.10 3.41
C ALA A 65 -15.40 14.43 3.72
N LYS A 66 -14.07 14.40 3.86
CA LYS A 66 -13.21 15.57 4.12
C LYS A 66 -12.65 16.23 2.85
N GLY A 67 -13.12 15.83 1.66
CA GLY A 67 -12.67 16.42 0.40
C GLY A 67 -11.27 15.97 -0.05
N PHE A 68 -10.90 14.72 0.26
CA PHE A 68 -9.63 14.09 -0.11
C PHE A 68 -8.38 14.84 0.38
N PRO A 69 -8.19 14.96 1.71
CA PRO A 69 -6.95 15.49 2.27
C PRO A 69 -5.75 14.62 1.87
N ARG A 70 -4.52 15.16 1.90
CA ARG A 70 -3.31 14.46 1.42
C ARG A 70 -3.15 13.03 1.97
N TRP A 71 -3.51 12.79 3.23
CA TRP A 71 -3.38 11.47 3.85
C TRP A 71 -4.31 10.40 3.25
N SER A 72 -5.46 10.79 2.66
CA SER A 72 -6.44 9.82 2.14
C SER A 72 -5.95 9.07 0.90
N TYR A 73 -4.92 9.60 0.23
CA TYR A 73 -4.34 8.97 -0.95
C TYR A 73 -3.60 7.67 -0.63
N ALA A 74 -3.06 7.52 0.59
CA ALA A 74 -2.53 6.24 1.04
C ALA A 74 -3.62 5.16 1.12
N TYR A 75 -4.80 5.53 1.63
CA TYR A 75 -5.97 4.64 1.67
C TYR A 75 -6.46 4.30 0.27
N LEU A 76 -6.51 5.29 -0.64
CA LEU A 76 -6.87 5.04 -2.04
C LEU A 76 -5.96 3.99 -2.67
N GLY A 77 -4.64 4.16 -2.56
CA GLY A 77 -3.66 3.19 -3.05
C GLY A 77 -3.84 1.80 -2.44
N GLY A 78 -3.99 1.75 -1.10
CA GLY A 78 -4.22 0.53 -0.35
C GLY A 78 -5.49 -0.21 -0.78
N VAL A 79 -6.64 0.48 -0.90
CA VAL A 79 -7.90 -0.13 -1.32
C VAL A 79 -7.80 -0.67 -2.75
N LEU A 80 -7.18 0.07 -3.67
CA LEU A 80 -7.04 -0.36 -5.06
C LEU A 80 -6.20 -1.63 -5.19
N ILE A 81 -5.01 -1.68 -4.57
CA ILE A 81 -4.17 -2.87 -4.66
C ILE A 81 -4.79 -4.06 -3.94
N HIS A 82 -5.47 -3.81 -2.81
CA HIS A 82 -6.10 -4.88 -2.05
C HIS A 82 -7.31 -5.46 -2.78
N SER A 83 -8.11 -4.61 -3.43
CA SER A 83 -9.23 -5.05 -4.29
C SER A 83 -8.72 -5.86 -5.48
N GLN A 84 -7.62 -5.41 -6.11
CA GLN A 84 -6.96 -6.13 -7.20
C GLN A 84 -6.40 -7.48 -6.72
N TRP A 85 -5.72 -7.51 -5.57
CA TRP A 85 -5.23 -8.77 -5.01
C TRP A 85 -6.38 -9.72 -4.74
N LEU A 86 -7.44 -9.25 -4.06
CA LEU A 86 -8.60 -10.03 -3.72
C LEU A 86 -9.29 -10.61 -4.97
N SER A 87 -9.29 -9.89 -6.10
CA SER A 87 -9.85 -10.39 -7.36
C SER A 87 -9.22 -11.69 -7.87
N GLY A 88 -7.96 -11.97 -7.52
CA GLY A 88 -7.26 -13.21 -7.88
C GLY A 88 -7.22 -14.26 -6.78
N VAL A 89 -7.89 -14.05 -5.64
CA VAL A 89 -7.90 -15.02 -4.54
C VAL A 89 -8.98 -16.07 -4.77
N VAL A 90 -8.65 -17.34 -4.54
CA VAL A 90 -9.59 -18.46 -4.49
C VAL A 90 -9.84 -18.84 -3.03
N THR A 91 -11.10 -18.89 -2.61
CA THR A 91 -11.50 -19.23 -1.23
C THR A 91 -12.40 -20.45 -1.18
N VAL A 92 -11.82 -21.63 -1.30
CA VAL A 92 -12.58 -22.88 -1.30
C VAL A 92 -13.24 -23.11 0.06
N GLY A 93 -14.56 -23.33 0.06
CA GLY A 93 -15.34 -23.66 1.25
C GLY A 93 -15.68 -22.46 2.14
N TYR A 94 -15.24 -21.25 1.79
CA TYR A 94 -15.63 -20.05 2.54
C TYR A 94 -17.11 -19.76 2.31
N ARG A 95 -17.84 -19.36 3.36
CA ARG A 95 -19.27 -19.05 3.25
C ARG A 95 -19.53 -17.60 3.62
N LEU A 96 -20.06 -16.83 2.67
CA LEU A 96 -20.41 -15.42 2.89
C LEU A 96 -21.87 -15.20 2.47
N PHE A 97 -22.69 -14.64 3.37
CA PHE A 97 -24.12 -14.40 3.13
C PHE A 97 -24.90 -15.64 2.64
N GLY A 98 -24.54 -16.82 3.15
CA GLY A 98 -25.19 -18.09 2.78
C GLY A 98 -24.67 -18.73 1.49
N TYR A 99 -23.89 -18.00 0.69
CA TYR A 99 -23.20 -18.51 -0.50
C TYR A 99 -21.87 -19.16 -0.13
N THR A 100 -21.65 -20.39 -0.58
CA THR A 100 -20.39 -21.12 -0.38
C THR A 100 -19.53 -21.00 -1.62
N PHE A 101 -18.36 -20.41 -1.47
CA PHE A 101 -17.37 -20.29 -2.54
C PHE A 101 -16.77 -21.66 -2.86
N GLY A 102 -16.77 -22.01 -4.14
CA GLY A 102 -16.10 -23.21 -4.67
C GLY A 102 -14.64 -22.94 -5.03
N HIS A 103 -14.20 -23.47 -6.17
CA HIS A 103 -12.88 -23.20 -6.76
C HIS A 103 -12.85 -21.92 -7.62
N GLU A 104 -13.81 -21.03 -7.45
CA GLU A 104 -13.87 -19.77 -8.20
C GLU A 104 -13.02 -18.68 -7.53
N GLU A 105 -12.37 -17.89 -8.37
CA GLU A 105 -11.75 -16.63 -7.97
C GLU A 105 -12.83 -15.61 -7.61
N TRP A 106 -12.51 -14.67 -6.73
CA TRP A 106 -13.44 -13.58 -6.42
C TRP A 106 -13.70 -12.69 -7.64
N GLY A 107 -12.71 -12.55 -8.53
CA GLY A 107 -12.80 -11.75 -9.75
C GLY A 107 -13.30 -10.32 -9.46
N TRP A 108 -14.32 -9.90 -10.19
CA TRP A 108 -14.93 -8.57 -10.01
C TRP A 108 -15.48 -8.34 -8.59
N ARG A 109 -15.81 -9.40 -7.83
CA ARG A 109 -16.35 -9.29 -6.46
C ARG A 109 -15.34 -8.70 -5.48
N GLY A 110 -14.04 -8.83 -5.75
CA GLY A 110 -12.98 -8.19 -4.97
C GLY A 110 -13.08 -6.67 -4.94
N TRP A 111 -13.78 -6.07 -5.92
CA TRP A 111 -14.00 -4.63 -6.03
C TRP A 111 -15.27 -4.14 -5.33
N LEU A 112 -16.12 -5.04 -4.83
CA LEU A 112 -17.40 -4.68 -4.21
C LEU A 112 -17.25 -3.68 -3.06
N PRO A 113 -16.29 -3.79 -2.12
CA PRO A 113 -16.16 -2.81 -1.04
C PRO A 113 -15.92 -1.38 -1.54
N LEU A 114 -15.09 -1.22 -2.59
CA LEU A 114 -14.85 0.09 -3.20
C LEU A 114 -16.08 0.61 -3.96
N LEU A 115 -16.79 -0.26 -4.68
CA LEU A 115 -18.02 0.11 -5.40
C LEU A 115 -19.14 0.52 -4.43
N VAL A 116 -19.34 -0.25 -3.36
CA VAL A 116 -20.32 0.06 -2.31
C VAL A 116 -19.97 1.36 -1.62
N LEU A 117 -18.70 1.56 -1.23
CA LEU A 117 -18.26 2.84 -0.66
C LEU A 117 -18.55 4.00 -1.62
N THR A 118 -18.20 3.85 -2.90
CA THR A 118 -18.42 4.87 -3.92
C THR A 118 -19.91 5.21 -4.05
N ALA A 119 -20.78 4.20 -4.12
CA ALA A 119 -22.22 4.40 -4.17
C ALA A 119 -22.74 5.13 -2.92
N VAL A 120 -22.35 4.67 -1.72
CA VAL A 120 -22.76 5.29 -0.45
C VAL A 120 -22.29 6.75 -0.37
N MET A 121 -21.04 7.03 -0.71
CA MET A 121 -20.50 8.39 -0.63
C MET A 121 -21.12 9.33 -1.67
N LEU A 122 -21.46 8.84 -2.86
CA LEU A 122 -22.18 9.61 -3.87
C LEU A 122 -23.63 9.89 -3.44
N LEU A 123 -24.31 8.92 -2.83
CA LEU A 123 -25.66 9.09 -2.27
C LEU A 123 -25.67 10.11 -1.12
N LEU A 124 -24.69 10.03 -0.21
CA LEU A 124 -24.55 10.97 0.91
C LEU A 124 -24.18 12.38 0.45
N ALA A 125 -23.25 12.51 -0.50
CA ALA A 125 -22.83 13.80 -1.03
C ALA A 125 -23.86 14.41 -2.00
N ARG A 126 -24.75 13.59 -2.57
CA ARG A 126 -25.69 13.94 -3.66
C ARG A 126 -25.01 14.65 -4.83
N SER A 127 -23.72 14.39 -5.04
CA SER A 127 -22.89 15.14 -5.98
C SER A 127 -21.59 14.39 -6.32
N PHE A 128 -21.15 14.55 -7.57
CA PHE A 128 -19.82 14.12 -8.02
C PHE A 128 -18.69 15.08 -7.63
N LYS A 129 -19.01 16.19 -6.94
CA LYS A 129 -18.04 17.22 -6.54
C LYS A 129 -16.81 16.67 -5.80
N PRO A 130 -16.92 15.73 -4.84
CA PRO A 130 -15.74 15.21 -4.15
C PRO A 130 -14.78 14.44 -5.07
N LEU A 131 -15.30 13.67 -6.03
CA LEU A 131 -14.46 13.01 -7.05
C LEU A 131 -13.75 14.04 -7.93
N GLY A 132 -14.47 15.11 -8.29
CA GLY A 132 -13.87 16.28 -8.95
C GLY A 132 -12.74 16.89 -8.12
N GLN A 133 -12.91 17.03 -6.81
CA GLN A 133 -11.88 17.53 -5.89
C GLN A 133 -10.66 16.60 -5.80
N MET A 134 -10.85 15.28 -5.79
CA MET A 134 -9.76 14.30 -5.85
C MET A 134 -8.93 14.48 -7.14
N ILE A 135 -9.61 14.51 -8.29
CA ILE A 135 -8.95 14.66 -9.60
C ILE A 135 -8.24 16.01 -9.69
N GLN A 136 -8.88 17.09 -9.24
CA GLN A 136 -8.27 18.41 -9.18
C GLN A 136 -7.06 18.43 -8.22
N GLY A 137 -7.14 17.74 -7.09
CA GLY A 137 -6.03 17.55 -6.15
C GLY A 137 -4.83 16.91 -6.83
N ILE A 138 -5.02 15.79 -7.52
CA ILE A 138 -3.95 15.10 -8.28
C ILE A 138 -3.38 16.00 -9.38
N LYS A 139 -4.25 16.71 -10.13
CA LYS A 139 -3.81 17.65 -11.17
C LYS A 139 -2.95 18.79 -10.60
N GLN A 140 -3.29 19.28 -9.42
CA GLN A 140 -2.57 20.37 -8.74
C GLN A 140 -1.29 19.90 -8.06
N ASP A 141 -1.30 18.72 -7.44
CA ASP A 141 -0.18 18.09 -6.74
C ASP A 141 -0.08 16.61 -7.12
N TRP A 142 0.66 16.34 -8.19
CA TRP A 142 0.83 15.00 -8.75
C TRP A 142 1.45 14.00 -7.78
N THR A 143 2.17 14.49 -6.78
CA THR A 143 2.79 13.64 -5.74
C THR A 143 1.74 12.90 -4.91
N LEU A 144 0.48 13.37 -4.88
CA LEU A 144 -0.63 12.64 -4.26
C LEU A 144 -0.85 11.29 -4.93
N LEU A 145 -0.73 11.23 -6.25
CA LEU A 145 -0.79 9.97 -6.99
C LEU A 145 0.45 9.11 -6.70
N SER A 146 1.64 9.71 -6.61
CA SER A 146 2.87 9.00 -6.19
C SER A 146 2.72 8.38 -4.80
N PHE A 147 2.03 9.07 -3.87
CA PHE A 147 1.78 8.56 -2.52
C PHE A 147 0.77 7.42 -2.50
N ALA A 148 -0.27 7.48 -3.34
CA ALA A 148 -1.18 6.35 -3.54
C ALA A 148 -0.45 5.13 -4.12
N LEU A 149 0.37 5.34 -5.16
CA LEU A 149 1.19 4.28 -5.75
C LEU A 149 2.19 3.71 -4.75
N PHE A 150 2.81 4.55 -3.92
CA PHE A 150 3.69 4.11 -2.85
C PHE A 150 2.96 3.24 -1.82
N ALA A 151 1.72 3.60 -1.43
CA ALA A 151 0.92 2.77 -0.54
C ALA A 151 0.54 1.43 -1.17
N ALA A 152 0.16 1.44 -2.45
CA ALA A 152 -0.13 0.23 -3.22
C ALA A 152 1.11 -0.69 -3.27
N LEU A 153 2.27 -0.13 -3.62
CA LEU A 153 3.52 -0.87 -3.66
C LEU A 153 3.94 -1.39 -2.30
N SER A 154 3.84 -0.58 -1.24
CA SER A 154 4.20 -0.98 0.12
C SER A 154 3.47 -2.26 0.56
N TRP A 155 2.17 -2.36 0.22
CA TRP A 155 1.41 -3.59 0.43
C TRP A 155 2.00 -4.77 -0.36
N LEU A 156 2.27 -4.56 -1.65
CA LEU A 156 2.86 -5.59 -2.51
C LEU A 156 4.20 -6.08 -1.95
N LEU A 157 5.07 -5.16 -1.52
CA LEU A 157 6.38 -5.50 -0.96
C LEU A 157 6.28 -6.36 0.30
N LEU A 158 5.39 -5.98 1.22
CA LEU A 158 5.15 -6.76 2.43
C LEU A 158 4.56 -8.13 2.10
N SER A 159 3.68 -8.22 1.09
CA SER A 159 3.12 -9.50 0.64
C SER A 159 4.16 -10.41 0.01
N VAL A 160 5.05 -9.89 -0.83
CA VAL A 160 6.15 -10.65 -1.45
C VAL A 160 7.16 -11.09 -0.39
N ALA A 161 7.48 -10.21 0.57
CA ALA A 161 8.35 -10.55 1.69
C ALA A 161 7.76 -11.66 2.57
N TYR A 162 6.43 -11.69 2.73
CA TYR A 162 5.73 -12.75 3.44
C TYR A 162 5.65 -14.06 2.64
N ASP A 163 5.36 -13.98 1.32
CA ASP A 163 5.12 -15.14 0.45
C ASP A 163 6.41 -15.88 0.04
N GLY A 164 7.59 -15.26 0.19
CA GLY A 164 8.89 -15.95 0.16
C GLY A 164 9.09 -17.03 1.26
N LYS A 165 7.98 -17.43 1.90
CA LYS A 165 7.79 -18.34 3.03
C LYS A 165 8.43 -19.71 2.85
N THR A 166 8.53 -20.22 1.62
CA THR A 166 9.00 -21.59 1.33
C THR A 166 10.42 -21.89 1.83
N TRP A 167 11.19 -20.88 2.26
CA TRP A 167 12.57 -21.04 2.71
C TRP A 167 12.84 -20.59 4.15
N TYR A 168 11.90 -19.91 4.83
CA TYR A 168 12.17 -19.15 6.07
C TYR A 168 11.58 -19.75 7.35
N ASP A 169 10.98 -20.93 7.22
CA ASP A 169 9.75 -21.33 7.93
C ASP A 169 9.88 -21.59 9.46
N GLN A 170 11.01 -21.24 10.11
CA GLN A 170 11.23 -21.53 11.54
C GLN A 170 12.03 -20.48 12.33
N THR A 171 12.22 -19.25 11.84
CA THR A 171 13.12 -18.29 12.53
C THR A 171 12.49 -16.95 12.90
N VAL A 172 12.97 -16.37 14.00
CA VAL A 172 12.64 -15.01 14.51
C VAL A 172 12.89 -13.91 13.45
N PHE A 173 13.63 -14.22 12.38
CA PHE A 173 14.02 -13.25 11.35
C PHE A 173 12.88 -12.83 10.42
N LEU A 174 11.88 -13.67 10.14
CA LEU A 174 10.74 -13.27 9.30
C LEU A 174 9.91 -12.13 9.93
N PRO A 175 9.37 -12.26 11.15
CA PRO A 175 8.62 -11.17 11.77
C PRO A 175 9.50 -9.95 12.01
N LEU A 176 10.79 -10.12 12.32
CA LEU A 176 11.74 -8.99 12.42
C LEU A 176 11.90 -8.25 11.08
N ASN A 177 12.00 -8.97 9.96
CA ASN A 177 12.07 -8.38 8.62
C ASN A 177 10.81 -7.58 8.28
N LEU A 178 9.63 -8.17 8.49
CA LEU A 178 8.35 -7.51 8.25
C LEU A 178 8.19 -6.26 9.14
N LEU A 179 8.61 -6.34 10.40
CA LEU A 179 8.59 -5.20 11.32
C LEU A 179 9.51 -4.08 10.83
N LEU A 180 10.76 -4.38 10.46
CA LEU A 180 11.70 -3.38 9.97
C LEU A 180 11.24 -2.73 8.67
N GLN A 181 10.71 -3.51 7.73
CA GLN A 181 10.11 -2.96 6.51
C GLN A 181 8.92 -2.06 6.83
N THR A 182 8.06 -2.46 7.77
CA THR A 182 6.92 -1.65 8.22
C THR A 182 7.39 -0.30 8.77
N LEU A 183 8.43 -0.29 9.61
CA LEU A 183 8.99 0.93 10.18
C LEU A 183 9.61 1.83 9.10
N ILE A 184 10.34 1.27 8.15
CA ILE A 184 10.94 2.00 7.03
C ILE A 184 9.86 2.64 6.15
N ILE A 185 8.85 1.87 5.75
CA ILE A 185 7.73 2.32 4.93
C ILE A 185 6.94 3.43 5.65
N THR A 186 6.63 3.22 6.93
CA THR A 186 5.90 4.19 7.75
C THR A 186 6.71 5.48 7.94
N GLY A 187 8.02 5.36 8.16
CA GLY A 187 8.94 6.50 8.21
C GLY A 187 8.93 7.30 6.91
N GLY A 188 8.95 6.60 5.76
CA GLY A 188 8.78 7.21 4.44
C GLY A 188 7.49 8.01 4.31
N ALA A 189 6.35 7.43 4.73
CA ALA A 189 5.06 8.11 4.74
C ALA A 189 5.05 9.33 5.67
N PHE A 190 5.66 9.23 6.85
CA PHE A 190 5.77 10.33 7.81
C PHE A 190 6.51 11.54 7.23
N PHE A 191 7.71 11.31 6.69
CA PHE A 191 8.50 12.37 6.08
C PHE A 191 7.83 12.92 4.81
N TYR A 192 7.18 12.07 4.01
CA TYR A 192 6.40 12.50 2.85
C TYR A 192 5.31 13.51 3.24
N LEU A 193 4.57 13.26 4.33
CA LEU A 193 3.52 14.15 4.81
C LEU A 193 4.09 15.49 5.31
N ARG A 194 5.28 15.50 5.91
CA ARG A 194 5.93 16.72 6.43
C ARG A 194 6.62 17.57 5.36
N LEU A 195 7.12 16.97 4.29
CA LEU A 195 7.85 17.71 3.26
C LEU A 195 6.91 18.58 2.41
N SER A 196 7.29 19.86 2.24
CA SER A 196 6.51 20.82 1.45
C SER A 196 6.79 20.72 -0.06
N ARG A 197 8.06 20.49 -0.42
CA ARG A 197 8.51 20.45 -1.82
C ARG A 197 8.13 19.13 -2.49
N PRO A 198 7.67 19.13 -3.76
CA PRO A 198 7.17 17.93 -4.43
C PRO A 198 8.29 16.93 -4.79
N TRP A 199 9.43 17.40 -5.29
CA TRP A 199 10.52 16.50 -5.68
C TRP A 199 11.15 15.74 -4.50
N PRO A 200 11.52 16.41 -3.38
CA PRO A 200 12.01 15.69 -2.20
C PRO A 200 11.03 14.66 -1.67
N ARG A 201 9.71 14.93 -1.75
CA ARG A 201 8.67 13.97 -1.38
C ARG A 201 8.78 12.69 -2.18
N VAL A 202 8.86 12.79 -3.51
CA VAL A 202 8.84 11.59 -4.37
C VAL A 202 10.17 10.85 -4.36
N LEU A 203 11.29 11.57 -4.36
CA LEU A 203 12.62 10.97 -4.21
C LEU A 203 12.73 10.19 -2.90
N LEU A 204 12.16 10.71 -1.81
CA LEU A 204 12.06 10.00 -0.54
C LEU A 204 11.25 8.70 -0.68
N LEU A 205 10.07 8.73 -1.32
CA LEU A 205 9.25 7.52 -1.51
C LEU A 205 10.03 6.46 -2.32
N SER A 206 10.72 6.87 -3.39
CA SER A 206 11.58 5.97 -4.18
C SER A 206 12.74 5.42 -3.34
N LEU A 207 13.42 6.26 -2.57
CA LEU A 207 14.50 5.83 -1.68
C LEU A 207 14.02 4.80 -0.65
N VAL A 208 12.84 5.01 -0.07
CA VAL A 208 12.24 4.07 0.90
C VAL A 208 12.02 2.70 0.27
N ILE A 209 11.48 2.64 -0.96
CA ILE A 209 11.32 1.38 -1.70
C ILE A 209 12.68 0.72 -1.94
N ILE A 210 13.70 1.48 -2.37
CA ILE A 210 15.06 0.97 -2.56
C ILE A 210 15.64 0.39 -1.27
N LEU A 211 15.41 1.04 -0.12
CA LEU A 211 15.93 0.63 1.19
C LEU A 211 15.31 -0.67 1.73
N THR A 212 14.10 -1.05 1.29
CA THR A 212 13.49 -2.31 1.72
C THR A 212 14.29 -3.55 1.28
N VAL A 213 14.99 -3.45 0.15
CA VAL A 213 15.77 -4.55 -0.44
C VAL A 213 17.02 -4.91 0.34
N PRO A 214 17.97 -3.99 0.61
CA PRO A 214 19.18 -4.33 1.35
C PRO A 214 18.84 -4.76 2.78
N VAL A 215 17.77 -4.24 3.39
CA VAL A 215 17.31 -4.67 4.71
C VAL A 215 16.83 -6.12 4.67
N SER A 216 16.00 -6.48 3.69
CA SER A 216 15.56 -7.86 3.50
C SER A 216 16.74 -8.80 3.23
N ALA A 217 17.66 -8.40 2.35
CA ALA A 217 18.84 -9.18 2.00
C ALA A 217 19.79 -9.38 3.19
N LEU A 218 19.99 -8.34 4.01
CA LEU A 218 20.80 -8.41 5.23
C LEU A 218 20.22 -9.43 6.21
N LEU A 219 18.91 -9.34 6.49
CA LEU A 219 18.25 -10.27 7.41
C LEU A 219 18.23 -11.70 6.88
N THR A 220 18.13 -11.89 5.57
CA THR A 220 18.29 -13.21 4.92
C THR A 220 19.69 -13.77 5.14
N THR A 221 20.70 -12.94 4.96
CA THR A 221 22.09 -13.32 5.18
C THR A 221 22.37 -13.66 6.65
N LEU A 222 21.87 -12.85 7.58
CA LEU A 222 22.02 -13.07 9.02
C LEU A 222 21.29 -14.33 9.50
N ALA A 223 20.17 -14.66 8.88
CA ALA A 223 19.43 -15.88 9.14
C ALA A 223 20.13 -17.16 8.62
N GLY A 224 21.31 -17.02 7.98
CA GLY A 224 22.06 -18.14 7.41
C GLY A 224 21.50 -18.65 6.09
N TYR A 225 20.54 -17.95 5.49
CA TYR A 225 19.92 -18.36 4.23
C TYR A 225 20.69 -17.83 3.03
N SER A 226 21.27 -18.75 2.26
CA SER A 226 21.95 -18.46 0.99
C SER A 226 21.03 -18.67 -0.22
N GLY A 227 19.79 -19.14 -0.05
CA GLY A 227 19.03 -19.91 -1.06
C GLY A 227 18.52 -19.24 -2.34
N ALA A 228 18.66 -17.94 -2.57
CA ALA A 228 18.22 -17.33 -3.84
C ALA A 228 19.03 -16.07 -4.23
N THR A 229 19.39 -15.26 -3.24
CA THR A 229 20.27 -14.08 -3.40
C THR A 229 21.73 -14.43 -3.65
N THR A 230 22.13 -15.71 -3.56
CA THR A 230 23.48 -16.14 -3.95
C THR A 230 23.58 -16.58 -5.40
N THR A 231 22.45 -16.91 -6.05
CA THR A 231 22.47 -17.19 -7.49
C THR A 231 22.86 -15.91 -8.22
N ALA A 232 23.76 -16.01 -9.20
CA ALA A 232 24.18 -14.86 -10.00
C ALA A 232 22.97 -14.14 -10.64
N VAL A 233 21.94 -14.92 -11.01
CA VAL A 233 20.67 -14.42 -11.54
C VAL A 233 19.91 -13.60 -10.50
N GLY A 234 19.77 -14.08 -9.26
CA GLY A 234 19.12 -13.33 -8.17
C GLY A 234 19.84 -12.01 -7.85
N ARG A 235 21.17 -12.00 -7.88
CA ARG A 235 21.97 -10.78 -7.63
C ARG A 235 21.85 -9.73 -8.72
N ILE A 236 21.61 -10.16 -9.96
CA ILE A 236 21.54 -9.25 -11.12
C ILE A 236 20.09 -8.81 -11.34
N VAL A 237 19.14 -9.75 -11.40
CA VAL A 237 17.75 -9.48 -11.81
C VAL A 237 16.95 -8.76 -10.73
N LEU A 238 17.10 -9.14 -9.45
CA LEU A 238 16.31 -8.52 -8.38
C LEU A 238 16.54 -7.00 -8.32
N PRO A 239 17.78 -6.46 -8.30
CA PRO A 239 17.99 -5.02 -8.32
C PRO A 239 17.27 -4.30 -9.45
N PHE A 240 17.21 -4.85 -10.66
CA PHE A 240 16.50 -4.21 -11.78
C PHE A 240 14.98 -4.20 -11.58
N VAL A 241 14.40 -5.30 -11.09
CA VAL A 241 12.97 -5.36 -10.75
C VAL A 241 12.66 -4.32 -9.66
N TRP A 242 13.52 -4.20 -8.66
CA TRP A 242 13.39 -3.22 -7.58
C TRP A 242 13.58 -1.78 -8.04
N LEU A 243 14.50 -1.51 -8.97
CA LEU A 243 14.62 -0.20 -9.63
C LEU A 243 13.36 0.14 -10.42
N GLY A 244 12.77 -0.86 -11.09
CA GLY A 244 11.45 -0.75 -11.71
C GLY A 244 10.40 -0.28 -10.71
N TYR A 245 10.25 -0.97 -9.58
CA TYR A 245 9.31 -0.57 -8.52
C TYR A 245 9.63 0.79 -7.89
N ALA A 246 10.89 1.08 -7.63
CA ALA A 246 11.34 2.36 -7.08
C ALA A 246 11.09 3.53 -8.03
N SER A 247 11.00 3.26 -9.34
CA SER A 247 10.64 4.27 -10.32
C SER A 247 9.17 4.65 -10.26
N VAL A 248 8.27 3.75 -9.85
CA VAL A 248 6.80 3.93 -9.92
C VAL A 248 6.32 5.24 -9.28
N PRO A 249 6.79 5.65 -8.07
CA PRO A 249 6.42 6.95 -7.52
C PRO A 249 6.81 8.15 -8.41
N LEU A 250 7.83 8.03 -9.27
CA LEU A 250 8.28 9.08 -10.19
C LEU A 250 7.40 9.23 -11.43
N TRP A 251 6.69 8.16 -11.85
CA TRP A 251 5.92 8.14 -13.10
C TRP A 251 4.91 9.28 -13.23
N PRO A 252 4.10 9.62 -12.20
CA PRO A 252 3.16 10.73 -12.31
C PRO A 252 3.85 12.06 -12.64
N GLY A 253 5.01 12.33 -12.04
CA GLY A 253 5.79 13.56 -12.30
C GLY A 253 6.37 13.57 -13.71
N ILE A 254 6.94 12.45 -14.16
CA ILE A 254 7.50 12.30 -15.51
C ILE A 254 6.40 12.51 -16.55
N VAL A 255 5.29 11.78 -16.45
CA VAL A 255 4.16 11.86 -17.40
C VAL A 255 3.60 13.27 -17.46
N ILE A 256 3.34 13.92 -16.32
CA ILE A 256 2.77 15.27 -16.29
C ILE A 256 3.76 16.31 -16.85
N SER A 257 5.04 16.18 -16.54
CA SER A 257 6.07 17.08 -17.08
C SER A 257 6.22 16.92 -18.59
N PHE A 258 6.11 15.69 -19.11
CA PHE A 258 6.11 15.39 -20.53
C PHE A 258 4.90 16.07 -21.21
N TRP A 259 3.67 15.79 -20.76
CA TRP A 259 2.46 16.36 -21.34
C TRP A 259 2.44 17.90 -21.36
N ARG A 260 2.94 18.54 -20.30
CA ARG A 260 3.03 20.02 -20.24
C ARG A 260 3.95 20.61 -21.29
N ARG A 261 4.96 19.88 -21.78
CA ARG A 261 5.83 20.34 -22.87
C ARG A 261 5.15 20.30 -24.23
N PHE A 262 4.19 19.38 -24.42
CA PHE A 262 3.47 19.23 -25.70
C PHE A 262 2.19 20.05 -25.80
N ALA A 263 1.57 20.42 -24.67
CA ALA A 263 0.32 21.18 -24.65
C ALA A 263 0.49 22.71 -24.88
N VAL A 264 1.69 23.20 -25.15
CA VAL A 264 1.99 24.64 -25.38
C VAL A 264 2.13 24.94 -26.88
N LYS A 265 1.37 24.26 -27.73
CA LYS A 265 1.24 24.57 -29.16
C LYS A 265 -0.23 24.82 -29.47
#